data_AF-A0A392TAS9-F1
#
_entry.id   AF-A0A392TAS9-F1
#
_cell.length_a   1.000
_cell.length_b   1.000
_cell.length_c   1.000
_cell.angle_alpha   90.00
_cell.angle_beta   90.00
_cell.angle_gamma   90.00
#
_symmetry.space_group_name_H-M   'P 1'
#
loop_
_entity.id
_entity.type
_entity.pdbx_description
1 polymer ?
#
loop_
_entity_poly.entity_id
_entity_poly.type
_entity_poly.pdbx_seq_one_letter_code
_entity_poly.pdbx_strand_id
1 'polypeptide(L)' 'EAIKIPDQSAITKDNVTILIDGVLYVKIVDPKLASYGVESPLYAVIQLAQTTMRSELGKIT' A
#
# COMPACT_ATOMS: atom_id res chain seq x y z
N GLU A 1 -0.37 -13.84 -5.57
CA GLU A 1 0.81 -13.99 -4.68
C GLU A 1 0.72 -12.96 -3.57
N ALA A 2 1.41 -13.20 -2.45
CA ALA A 2 1.52 -12.25 -1.36
C ALA A 2 2.57 -11.19 -1.72
N ILE A 3 2.14 -9.94 -1.90
CA ILE A 3 3.02 -8.83 -2.24
C ILE A 3 3.41 -8.13 -0.95
N LYS A 4 4.71 -8.06 -0.66
CA LYS A 4 5.20 -7.29 0.49
C LYS A 4 5.22 -5.81 0.13
N ILE A 5 4.66 -5.01 1.03
CA ILE A 5 4.76 -3.55 0.97
C ILE A 5 6.06 -3.17 1.68
N PRO A 6 6.86 -2.22 1.16
CA PRO A 6 8.03 -1.74 1.89
C PRO A 6 7.63 -1.05 3.18
N ASP A 7 8.48 -1.19 4.19
CA ASP A 7 8.28 -0.68 5.54
C ASP A 7 8.05 0.84 5.51
N GLN A 8 7.05 1.30 6.26
CA GLN A 8 6.76 2.72 6.41
C GLN A 8 7.05 3.18 7.82
N SER A 9 7.84 4.25 7.95
CA SER A 9 8.03 4.96 9.21
C SER A 9 6.99 6.08 9.33
N ALA A 10 6.21 6.06 10.41
CA ALA A 10 5.28 7.13 10.75
C ALA A 10 5.58 7.68 12.14
N ILE A 11 5.43 8.99 12.30
CA ILE A 11 5.52 9.66 13.60
C ILE A 11 4.08 9.86 14.08
N THR A 12 3.77 9.28 15.23
CA THR A 12 2.47 9.45 15.89
C THR A 12 2.43 10.74 16.68
N LYS A 13 1.23 11.16 17.11
CA LYS A 13 1.04 12.41 17.87
C LYS A 13 1.75 12.42 19.22
N ASP A 14 2.00 11.25 19.80
CA ASP A 14 2.77 11.07 21.04
C ASP A 14 4.29 11.18 20.82
N ASN A 15 4.73 11.63 19.63
CA ASN A 15 6.13 11.77 19.26
C ASN A 15 6.90 10.43 19.30
N VAL A 16 6.20 9.33 19.01
CA VAL A 16 6.78 8.00 18.88
C VAL A 16 6.89 7.63 17.39
N THR A 17 8.08 7.21 16.99
CA THR A 17 8.34 6.66 15.64
C THR A 17 7.95 5.19 15.61
N ILE A 18 7.01 4.84 14.74
CA ILE A 18 6.57 3.46 14.53
C ILE A 18 7.00 3.03 13.13
N LEU A 19 7.53 1.82 13.03
CA LEU A 19 7.79 1.12 11.77
C LEU A 19 6.67 0.10 11.56
N ILE A 20 6.04 0.16 10.39
CA ILE A 20 4.90 -0.70 10.09
C ILE A 20 5.14 -1.36 8.74
N ASP A 21 4.98 -2.68 8.73
CA ASP A 21 5.05 -3.53 7.56
C ASP A 21 3.66 -4.10 7.23
N GLY A 22 3.53 -4.69 6.04
CA GLY A 22 2.25 -5.21 5.58
C GLY A 22 2.37 -6.13 4.37
N VAL A 23 1.37 -7.00 4.24
CA VAL A 23 1.24 -7.93 3.11
C VAL A 23 -0.06 -7.66 2.38
N LEU A 24 0.03 -7.50 1.06
CA LEU A 24 -1.10 -7.28 0.19
C LEU A 24 -1.47 -8.57 -0.55
N TYR A 25 -2.77 -8.90 -0.56
CA TYR A 25 -3.33 -9.98 -1.35
C TYR A 25 -4.14 -9.39 -2.49
N VAL A 26 -3.74 -9.71 -3.73
CA VAL A 26 -4.41 -9.22 -4.93
C VAL A 26 -4.97 -10.38 -5.74
N LYS A 27 -6.18 -10.18 -6.25
CA LYS A 27 -6.83 -11.07 -7.21
C LYS A 27 -7.26 -10.24 -8.42
N ILE A 28 -6.76 -10.61 -9.59
CA ILE A 28 -7.19 -10.01 -10.85
C ILE A 28 -8.59 -10.55 -11.16
N VAL A 29 -9.58 -9.66 -11.23
CA VAL A 29 -10.97 -10.01 -11.56
C VAL A 29 -11.19 -9.96 -13.07
N ASP A 30 -10.61 -8.95 -13.75
CA ASP A 30 -10.66 -8.80 -15.20
C ASP A 30 -9.24 -8.57 -15.75
N PRO A 31 -8.66 -9.53 -16.49
CA PRO A 31 -7.30 -9.40 -17.03
C PRO A 31 -7.22 -8.41 -18.20
N LYS A 32 -8.32 -8.18 -18.93
CA LYS A 32 -8.32 -7.27 -20.09
C LYS A 32 -8.17 -5.83 -19.63
N LEU A 33 -8.93 -5.43 -18.61
CA LEU A 33 -8.80 -4.11 -18.00
C LEU A 33 -7.47 -3.95 -17.28
N ALA A 34 -6.96 -4.99 -16.62
CA ALA A 34 -5.68 -4.93 -15.93
C ALA A 34 -4.49 -4.72 -16.88
N SER A 35 -4.52 -5.30 -18.08
CA SER A 35 -3.42 -5.20 -19.06
C SER A 35 -3.41 -3.89 -19.85
N TYR A 36 -4.57 -3.28 -20.09
CA TYR A 36 -4.67 -2.05 -20.90
C TYR A 36 -4.91 -0.79 -20.06
N GLY A 37 -5.42 -0.92 -18.84
CA GLY A 37 -5.75 0.22 -17.98
C GLY A 37 -4.54 0.85 -17.28
N VAL A 38 -3.47 0.09 -17.04
CA VAL A 38 -2.27 0.55 -16.31
C VAL A 38 -1.02 -0.17 -16.84
N GLU A 39 0.09 0.56 -16.96
CA GLU A 39 1.38 0.03 -17.44
C GLU A 39 1.88 -1.16 -16.59
N SER A 40 1.71 -1.08 -15.26
CA SER A 40 1.90 -2.21 -14.34
C SER A 40 0.86 -2.18 -13.21
N PRO A 41 -0.20 -3.02 -13.27
CA PRO A 41 -1.26 -3.03 -12.25
C PRO A 41 -0.73 -3.43 -10.88
N LEU A 42 0.29 -4.30 -10.83
CA LEU A 42 0.92 -4.71 -9.57
C LEU A 42 1.60 -3.53 -8.88
N TYR A 43 2.37 -2.75 -9.64
CA TYR A 43 3.10 -1.60 -9.11
C TYR A 43 2.17 -0.46 -8.69
N ALA A 44 1.13 -0.18 -9.48
CA ALA A 44 0.14 0.83 -9.13
C ALA A 44 -0.61 0.49 -7.84
N VAL A 45 -0.96 -0.78 -7.64
CA VAL A 45 -1.61 -1.24 -6.42
C VAL A 45 -0.67 -1.12 -5.20
N ILE A 46 0.62 -1.40 -5.35
CA ILE A 46 1.62 -1.20 -4.28
C ILE A 46 1.71 0.28 -3.87
N GLN A 47 1.83 1.19 -4.84
CA GLN A 47 1.90 2.63 -4.56
C GLN A 47 0.62 3.16 -3.91
N LEU A 48 -0.53 2.71 -4.40
CA LEU A 48 -1.81 3.07 -3.81
C LEU A 48 -1.88 2.61 -2.35
N ALA A 49 -1.56 1.35 -2.08
CA ALA A 49 -1.53 0.79 -0.74
C ALA A 49 -0.57 1.56 0.19
N GLN A 50 0.63 1.91 -0.29
CA GLN A 50 1.58 2.73 0.46
C GLN A 50 1.00 4.11 0.81
N THR A 51 0.35 4.77 -0.14
CA THR A 51 -0.20 6.12 0.07
C THR A 51 -1.36 6.07 1.05
N THR A 52 -2.23 5.05 0.93
CA THR A 52 -3.34 4.82 1.86
C THR A 52 -2.81 4.52 3.26
N MET A 53 -1.83 3.62 3.39
CA MET A 53 -1.21 3.28 4.68
C MET A 53 -0.64 4.53 5.36
N ARG A 54 0.14 5.33 4.64
CA ARG A 54 0.66 6.61 5.15
C ARG A 54 -0.46 7.57 5.58
N SER A 55 -1.55 7.64 4.82
CA SER A 55 -2.67 8.53 5.14
C SER A 55 -3.44 8.10 6.38
N GLU A 56 -3.70 6.79 6.55
CA GLU A 56 -4.41 6.26 7.71
C GLU A 56 -3.54 6.34 8.97
N LEU A 57 -2.23 6.12 8.87
CA LEU A 57 -1.30 6.34 9.99
C LEU A 57 -1.25 7.79 10.46
N GLY A 58 -1.42 8.75 9.55
CA GLY A 58 -1.56 10.16 9.92
C GLY A 58 -2.90 10.52 10.57
N LYS A 59 -3.94 9.69 10.39
CA LYS A 59 -5.28 9.88 11.00
C LYS A 59 -5.43 9.15 12.34
N ILE A 60 -4.67 8.09 12.57
CA ILE A 60 -4.60 7.40 13.87
C ILE A 60 -3.84 8.34 14.82
N THR A 61 -4.63 9.27 15.36
CA THR A 61 -4.25 10.37 16.24
C THR A 61 -4.42 9.93 17.69
#